data_AF-A0ABC8TUY8-F1
#
_entry.id   AF-A0ABC8TUY8-F1
#
_cell.length_a   1.000
_cell.length_b   1.000
_cell.length_c   1.000
_cell.angle_alpha   90.00
_cell.angle_beta   90.00
_cell.angle_gamma   90.00
#
_symmetry.space_group_name_H-M   'P 1'
#
loop_
_entity.id
_entity.type
_entity.pdbx_description
1 polymer ?
#
loop_
_entity_poly.entity_id
_entity_poly.type
_entity_poly.pdbx_seq_one_letter_code
_entity_poly.pdbx_strand_id
1 'polypeptide(L)'
;MENLSELATIYPNVKILHFHVDVKNNRLDFKFQLKDGPRHVPHYGLLLAGVAGLPSSVIESARNITARITDKEVKRMEVNCLQYHSIHMAYRVAQRLICLKYSSQDEDSIRQALQNLKESHAEAQL
;
A
#
# COMPACT_ATOMS: atom_id res chain seq x y z
N MET A 1 -7.62 -0.59 -12.46
CA MET A 1 -6.82 -1.61 -11.75
C MET A 1 -6.56 -1.23 -10.29
N GLU A 2 -7.43 -0.40 -9.67
CA GLU A 2 -7.26 0.04 -8.27
C GLU A 2 -8.02 -0.88 -7.27
N ASN A 3 -8.99 -1.65 -7.74
CA ASN A 3 -9.70 -2.66 -6.94
C ASN A 3 -8.77 -3.77 -6.40
N LEU A 4 -7.66 -4.07 -7.10
CA LEU A 4 -6.71 -5.09 -6.63
C LEU A 4 -5.79 -4.54 -5.52
N SER A 5 -5.48 -3.24 -5.54
CA SER A 5 -4.73 -2.61 -4.45
C SER A 5 -5.55 -2.53 -3.16
N GLU A 6 -6.88 -2.49 -3.25
CA GLU A 6 -7.76 -2.56 -2.09
C GLU A 6 -7.57 -3.87 -1.30
N LEU A 7 -7.19 -4.98 -1.94
CA LEU A 7 -6.95 -6.25 -1.26
C LEU A 7 -5.88 -6.15 -0.17
N ALA A 8 -4.90 -5.27 -0.30
CA ALA A 8 -3.87 -5.04 0.72
C ALA A 8 -4.42 -4.36 1.99
N THR A 9 -5.63 -3.80 1.93
CA THR A 9 -6.35 -3.23 3.08
C THR A 9 -7.23 -4.25 3.81
N ILE A 10 -7.48 -5.40 3.18
CA ILE A 10 -8.36 -6.47 3.69
C ILE A 10 -7.53 -7.66 4.15
N TYR A 11 -6.52 -8.04 3.36
CA TYR A 11 -5.71 -9.24 3.56
C TYR A 11 -4.28 -8.88 3.94
N PRO A 12 -3.82 -9.27 5.14
CA PRO A 12 -2.52 -8.83 5.67
C PRO A 12 -1.30 -9.48 5.00
N ASN A 13 -1.51 -10.57 4.25
CA ASN A 13 -0.46 -11.23 3.46
C ASN A 13 -0.32 -10.66 2.04
N VAL A 14 -1.19 -9.73 1.62
CA VAL A 14 -1.13 -9.10 0.30
C VAL A 14 -0.18 -7.90 0.35
N LYS A 15 0.75 -7.85 -0.60
CA LYS A 15 1.69 -6.73 -0.77
C LYS A 15 1.48 -6.07 -2.12
N ILE A 16 1.59 -4.73 -2.14
CA ILE A 16 1.54 -3.96 -3.38
C ILE A 16 2.96 -3.61 -3.78
N LEU A 17 3.33 -4.01 -4.99
CA LEU A 17 4.58 -3.63 -5.62
C LEU A 17 4.28 -2.86 -6.90
N HIS A 18 5.14 -1.90 -7.26
CA HIS A 18 4.98 -1.13 -8.48
C HIS A 18 6.31 -0.81 -9.15
N PHE A 19 6.29 -0.59 -10.46
CA PHE A 19 7.46 -0.10 -11.19
C PHE A 19 7.63 1.40 -10.96
N HIS A 20 8.83 1.78 -10.54
CA HIS A 20 9.20 3.16 -10.29
C HIS A 20 9.27 3.96 -11.60
N VAL A 21 8.64 5.13 -11.58
CA VAL A 21 8.60 6.07 -12.69
C VAL A 21 8.80 7.47 -12.13
N ASP A 22 9.78 8.18 -12.66
CA ASP A 22 9.98 9.61 -12.38
C ASP A 22 9.18 10.43 -13.40
N VAL A 23 8.47 11.46 -12.92
CA VAL A 23 7.75 12.40 -13.79
C VAL A 23 8.55 13.69 -13.85
N LYS A 24 9.07 14.04 -15.04
CA LYS A 24 9.83 15.27 -15.27
C LYS A 24 9.24 15.99 -16.48
N ASN A 25 8.77 17.23 -16.32
CA ASN A 25 8.21 18.05 -17.40
C ASN A 25 7.13 17.32 -18.24
N ASN A 26 6.15 16.68 -17.58
CA ASN A 26 5.12 15.85 -18.23
C ASN A 26 5.65 14.66 -19.05
N ARG A 27 6.91 14.28 -18.88
CA ARG A 27 7.50 13.06 -19.46
C ARG A 27 7.70 12.00 -18.38
N LEU A 28 7.53 10.74 -18.79
CA LEU A 28 7.69 9.58 -17.92
C LEU A 28 9.06 8.95 -18.15
N ASP A 29 9.84 8.85 -17.08
CA ASP A 29 11.15 8.22 -17.05
C ASP A 29 11.02 6.90 -16.27
N PHE A 30 10.86 5.81 -17.03
CA PHE A 30 10.65 4.47 -16.49
C PHE A 30 11.98 3.90 -15.97
N LYS A 31 12.07 3.66 -14.66
CA LYS A 31 13.31 3.14 -14.03
C LYS A 31 13.42 1.62 -14.06
N PHE A 32 12.32 0.93 -14.39
CA PHE A 32 12.24 -0.54 -14.39
C PHE A 32 12.64 -1.18 -13.05
N GLN A 33 12.53 -0.42 -11.96
CA GLN A 33 12.80 -0.88 -10.61
C GLN A 33 11.50 -1.16 -9.89
N LEU A 34 11.41 -2.33 -9.26
CA LEU A 34 10.28 -2.69 -8.43
C LEU A 34 10.42 -2.03 -7.04
N LYS A 35 9.39 -1.32 -6.59
CA LYS A 35 9.33 -0.68 -5.27
C LYS A 35 8.12 -1.17 -4.49
N ASP A 36 8.28 -1.22 -3.17
CA ASP A 36 7.20 -1.52 -2.23
C ASP A 36 6.32 -0.28 -2.01
N GLY A 37 5.08 -0.53 -1.60
CA GLY A 37 4.12 0.47 -1.17
C GLY A 37 3.02 0.76 -2.18
N PRO A 38 1.87 1.24 -1.69
CA PRO A 38 0.81 1.72 -2.54
C PRO A 38 1.33 2.87 -3.39
N ARG A 39 1.01 2.85 -4.68
CA ARG A 39 1.29 4.00 -5.53
C ARG A 39 0.28 5.08 -5.18
N HIS A 40 0.74 6.25 -4.71
CA HIS A 40 -0.08 7.45 -4.74
C HIS A 40 -0.23 7.85 -6.20
N VAL A 41 -1.25 7.30 -6.86
CA VAL A 41 -1.35 7.13 -8.32
C VAL A 41 -1.15 8.45 -9.05
N PRO A 42 -0.02 8.65 -9.77
CA PRO A 42 -0.03 9.57 -10.89
C PRO A 42 -0.78 8.85 -12.00
N HIS A 43 -1.86 9.43 -12.52
CA HIS A 43 -2.64 8.83 -13.60
C HIS A 43 -1.83 8.86 -14.91
N TYR A 44 -0.86 7.95 -15.06
CA TYR A 44 0.05 7.92 -16.21
C TYR A 44 -0.67 7.78 -17.54
N GLY A 45 -1.83 7.13 -17.54
CA GLY A 45 -2.69 7.09 -18.73
C GLY A 45 -3.11 8.49 -19.17
N LEU A 46 -3.50 9.37 -18.25
CA LEU A 46 -3.84 10.77 -18.56
C LEU A 46 -2.62 11.59 -18.96
N LEU A 47 -1.46 11.36 -18.33
CA LEU A 47 -0.21 12.01 -18.71
C LEU A 47 0.24 11.62 -20.12
N LEU A 48 0.20 10.32 -20.44
CA LEU A 48 0.54 9.79 -21.76
C LEU A 48 -0.47 10.21 -22.82
N ALA A 49 -1.76 10.28 -22.48
CA ALA A 49 -2.80 10.79 -23.36
C ALA A 49 -2.48 12.18 -23.91
N GLY A 50 -2.00 13.08 -23.04
CA GLY A 50 -1.54 14.42 -23.45
C GLY A 50 -0.35 14.39 -24.40
N VAL A 51 0.65 13.54 -24.11
CA VAL A 51 1.81 13.37 -24.99
C VAL A 51 1.42 12.75 -26.34
N ALA A 52 0.41 11.87 -26.35
CA ALA A 52 -0.11 11.24 -27.56
C ALA A 52 -0.97 12.16 -28.44
N GLY A 53 -1.17 13.42 -28.04
CA GLY A 53 -1.88 14.42 -28.85
C GLY A 53 -3.40 14.45 -28.66
N LEU A 54 -3.92 13.89 -27.55
CA LEU A 54 -5.34 14.05 -27.24
C LEU A 54 -5.67 15.53 -26.93
N PRO A 55 -6.86 16.01 -27.31
CA PRO A 55 -7.25 17.40 -27.05
C PRO A 55 -7.24 17.75 -25.56
N SER A 56 -6.74 18.94 -25.22
CA SER A 56 -6.63 19.39 -23.82
C SER A 56 -7.98 19.40 -23.08
N SER A 57 -9.07 19.77 -23.76
CA SER A 57 -10.42 19.77 -23.21
C SER A 57 -10.90 18.37 -22.79
N VAL A 58 -10.53 17.34 -23.55
CA VAL A 58 -10.81 15.93 -23.23
C VAL A 58 -9.99 15.48 -22.02
N ILE A 59 -8.71 15.85 -21.98
CA ILE A 59 -7.80 15.50 -20.87
C ILE A 59 -8.26 16.15 -19.56
N GLU A 60 -8.71 17.40 -19.61
CA GLU A 60 -9.23 18.12 -18.44
C GLU A 60 -10.53 17.50 -17.93
N SER A 61 -11.44 17.16 -18.84
CA SER A 61 -12.68 16.44 -18.49
C SER A 61 -12.38 15.09 -17.85
N ALA A 62 -11.44 14.32 -18.42
CA ALA A 62 -11.02 13.04 -17.87
C ALA A 62 -10.37 13.20 -16.50
N ARG A 63 -9.55 14.23 -16.28
CA ARG A 63 -8.95 14.55 -14.98
C ARG A 63 -10.00 14.81 -13.90
N ASN A 64 -11.04 15.58 -14.22
CA ASN A 64 -12.14 15.86 -13.30
C ASN A 64 -12.92 14.59 -12.93
N ILE A 65 -13.17 13.71 -13.91
CA ILE A 65 -13.82 12.42 -13.66
C ILE A 65 -12.94 11.54 -12.78
N THR A 66 -11.65 11.42 -13.09
CA THR A 66 -10.71 10.61 -12.33
C THR A 66 -10.58 11.08 -10.89
N ALA A 67 -10.50 12.39 -10.63
CA ALA A 67 -10.44 12.93 -9.28
C ALA A 67 -11.65 12.50 -8.42
N ARG A 68 -12.86 12.51 -9.00
CA ARG A 68 -14.09 12.04 -8.32
C ARG A 68 -14.09 10.53 -8.05
N ILE A 69 -13.49 9.75 -8.93
CA ILE A 69 -13.35 8.30 -8.73
C ILE A 69 -12.35 8.06 -7.61
N THR A 70 -11.15 8.67 -7.66
CA THR A 70 -10.11 8.53 -6.66
C THR A 70 -10.59 8.91 -5.25
N ASP A 71 -11.36 9.99 -5.10
CA ASP A 71 -11.95 10.36 -3.80
C ASP A 71 -12.85 9.25 -3.22
N LYS A 72 -13.67 8.61 -4.07
CA LYS A 72 -14.50 7.48 -3.64
C LYS A 72 -13.66 6.27 -3.25
N GLU A 73 -12.60 5.98 -4.01
CA GLU A 73 -11.69 4.86 -3.72
C GLU A 73 -10.98 5.05 -2.37
N VAL A 74 -10.44 6.25 -2.11
CA VAL A 74 -9.73 6.55 -0.86
C VAL A 74 -10.65 6.32 0.34
N LYS A 75 -11.90 6.81 0.28
CA LYS A 75 -12.89 6.60 1.34
C LYS A 75 -13.18 5.13 1.59
N ARG A 76 -13.27 4.31 0.54
CA ARG A 76 -13.45 2.85 0.69
C ARG A 76 -12.24 2.18 1.34
N MET A 77 -11.03 2.54 0.90
CA MET A 77 -9.80 2.02 1.48
C MET A 77 -9.65 2.38 2.96
N GLU A 78 -10.02 3.60 3.35
CA GLU A 78 -10.02 4.03 4.76
C GLU A 78 -10.97 3.18 5.62
N VAL A 79 -12.19 2.92 5.13
CA VAL A 79 -13.16 2.06 5.82
C VAL A 79 -12.62 0.64 5.99
N ASN A 80 -12.02 0.06 4.95
CA ASN A 80 -11.45 -1.28 5.03
C ASN A 80 -10.29 -1.35 6.03
N CYS A 81 -9.38 -0.36 6.01
CA CYS A 81 -8.26 -0.29 6.95
C CYS A 81 -8.74 -0.29 8.40
N LEU A 82 -9.84 0.40 8.71
CA LEU A 82 -10.44 0.41 10.03
C LEU A 82 -11.12 -0.93 10.35
N GLN A 83 -11.92 -1.45 9.42
CA GLN A 83 -12.71 -2.67 9.61
C GLN A 83 -11.82 -3.92 9.80
N TYR A 84 -10.72 -4.00 9.06
CA TYR A 84 -9.80 -5.14 9.08
C TYR A 84 -8.53 -4.87 9.92
N HIS A 85 -8.51 -3.80 10.71
CA HIS A 85 -7.35 -3.47 11.54
C HIS A 85 -6.95 -4.62 12.49
N SER A 86 -7.95 -5.23 13.15
CA SER A 86 -7.74 -6.31 14.12
C SER A 86 -7.10 -7.56 13.49
N ILE A 87 -7.54 -7.96 12.29
CA ILE A 87 -6.95 -9.11 11.59
C ILE A 87 -5.52 -8.80 11.12
N HIS A 88 -5.24 -7.56 10.71
CA HIS A 88 -3.89 -7.12 10.38
C HIS A 88 -2.96 -7.17 11.61
N MET A 89 -3.43 -6.74 12.78
CA MET A 89 -2.64 -6.82 14.01
C MET A 89 -2.40 -8.27 14.45
N ALA A 90 -3.44 -9.11 14.45
CA ALA A 90 -3.32 -10.52 14.77
C ALA A 90 -2.33 -11.24 13.85
N TYR A 91 -2.40 -10.98 12.54
CA TYR A 91 -1.48 -11.54 11.57
C TYR A 91 -0.03 -11.11 11.81
N ARG A 92 0.21 -9.83 12.11
CA ARG A 92 1.56 -9.31 12.42
C ARG A 92 2.18 -10.01 13.64
N VAL A 93 1.38 -10.24 14.68
CA VAL A 93 1.81 -10.99 15.88
C VAL A 93 2.11 -12.44 15.52
N ALA A 94 1.19 -13.11 14.82
CA ALA A 94 1.38 -14.51 14.41
C ALA A 94 2.64 -14.69 13.56
N GLN A 95 2.89 -13.79 12.60
CA GLN A 95 4.08 -13.84 11.77
C GLN A 95 5.37 -13.68 12.58
N ARG A 96 5.41 -12.74 13.54
CA ARG A 96 6.57 -12.56 14.42
C ARG A 96 6.81 -13.79 15.30
N LEU A 97 5.75 -14.38 15.86
CA LEU A 97 5.85 -15.63 16.63
C LEU A 97 6.38 -16.79 15.79
N ILE A 98 5.92 -16.91 14.54
CA ILE A 98 6.45 -17.89 13.59
C ILE A 98 7.95 -17.66 13.34
N CYS A 99 8.37 -16.41 13.11
CA CYS A 99 9.78 -16.08 12.94
C CYS A 99 10.61 -16.43 14.19
N LEU A 100 10.10 -16.17 15.40
CA LEU A 100 10.78 -16.53 16.64
C LEU A 100 10.91 -18.04 16.82
N LYS A 101 9.88 -18.81 16.47
CA LYS A 101 9.92 -20.29 16.54
C LYS A 101 11.07 -20.88 15.70
N TYR A 102 11.36 -20.29 14.55
CA TYR A 102 12.44 -20.75 13.66
C TYR A 102 13.76 -20.00 13.85
N SER A 103 13.83 -19.11 14.84
CA SER A 103 15.06 -18.39 15.20
C SER A 103 16.01 -19.29 15.96
N SER A 104 17.31 -19.18 15.72
CA SER A 104 18.37 -19.87 16.47
C SER A 104 18.83 -19.08 17.70
N GLN A 105 17.98 -18.22 18.25
CA GLN A 105 18.26 -17.41 19.43
C GLN A 105 18.23 -18.27 20.70
N ASP A 106 18.97 -17.81 21.71
CA ASP A 106 18.94 -18.37 23.06
C ASP A 106 17.60 -18.08 23.76
N GLU A 107 17.33 -18.81 24.84
CA GLU A 107 16.06 -18.74 25.55
C GLU A 107 15.79 -17.35 26.16
N ASP A 108 16.84 -16.65 26.63
CA ASP A 108 16.70 -15.32 27.22
C ASP A 108 16.36 -14.27 26.15
N SER A 109 17.04 -14.33 24.99
CA SER A 109 16.70 -13.52 23.81
C SER A 109 15.26 -13.75 23.34
N ILE A 110 14.79 -15.02 23.34
CA ILE A 110 13.42 -15.35 22.97
C ILE A 110 12.42 -14.75 23.99
N ARG A 111 12.68 -14.88 25.30
CA ARG A 111 11.82 -14.28 26.34
C ARG A 111 11.73 -12.76 26.18
N GLN A 112 12.86 -12.09 25.94
CA GLN A 112 12.89 -10.65 25.72
C GLN A 112 12.11 -10.26 24.45
N ALA A 113 12.27 -11.01 23.36
CA ALA A 113 11.53 -10.76 22.13
C ALA A 113 10.01 -10.94 22.29
N LEU A 114 9.57 -11.92 23.09
CA LEU A 114 8.16 -12.14 23.42
C LEU A 114 7.60 -11.01 24.29
N GLN A 115 8.38 -10.52 25.26
CA GLN A 115 8.00 -9.39 26.10
C GLN A 115 7.83 -8.11 25.27
N ASN A 116 8.80 -7.81 24.40
CA ASN A 116 8.72 -6.69 23.46
C ASN A 116 7.52 -6.82 22.51
N LEU A 117 7.22 -8.04 22.05
CA LEU A 117 6.06 -8.29 21.20
C LEU A 117 4.74 -8.00 21.92
N LYS A 118 4.62 -8.43 23.18
CA LYS A 118 3.46 -8.17 24.04
C LYS A 118 3.27 -6.68 24.29
N GLU A 119 4.34 -5.96 24.62
CA GLU A 119 4.31 -4.51 24.85
C GLU A 119 3.89 -3.76 23.57
N SER A 120 4.50 -4.10 22.42
CA SER A 120 4.13 -3.47 21.14
C SER A 120 2.68 -3.72 20.71
N HIS A 121 2.07 -4.82 21.16
CA HIS A 121 0.66 -5.10 20.89
C HIS A 121 -0.26 -4.34 21.86
N ALA A 122 0.13 -4.20 23.12
CA ALA A 122 -0.61 -3.40 24.10
C ALA A 122 -0.62 -1.91 23.72
N GLU A 123 0.49 -1.39 23.20
CA GLU A 123 0.60 -0.03 22.67
C GLU A 123 -0.24 0.19 21.40
N ALA A 124 -0.35 -0.82 20.53
CA ALA A 124 -1.15 -0.75 19.32
C ALA A 124 -2.67 -0.86 19.57
N GLN A 125 -3.09 -1.20 20.79
CA GLN A 125 -4.50 -1.26 21.22
C GLN A 125 -4.99 0.03 21.90
N LEU A 126 -4.09 0.98 22.18
CA LEU A 126 -4.38 2.32 22.72
C LEU A 126 -4.58 3.33 21.60
#